data_AF-A0A4V2SM05-F1
#
_entry.id   AF-A0A4V2SM05-F1
#
_cell.length_a   1.000
_cell.length_b   1.000
_cell.length_c   1.000
_cell.angle_alpha   90.00
_cell.angle_beta   90.00
_cell.angle_gamma   90.00
#
_symmetry.space_group_name_H-M   'P 1'
#
loop_
_entity.id
_entity.type
_entity.pdbx_description
1 polymer ?
#
loop_
_entity_poly.entity_id
_entity_poly.type
_entity_poly.pdbx_seq_one_letter_code
_entity_poly.pdbx_strand_id
1 'polypeptide(L)'
;MKIEIPQTTKTLQQYLLSQGYHATYWKGDSRGFYNPRNRQTLLVPVENSTLSKAQILALFQNSQATDLPPQLEWYQFQLFIHVTLKN
;
A
#
# COMPACT_ATOMS: atom_id res chain seq x y z
N MET A 1 2.43 26.09 -7.13
CA MET A 1 2.10 24.83 -7.84
C MET A 1 2.11 23.71 -6.81
N LYS A 2 0.95 23.16 -6.42
CA LYS A 2 0.92 22.01 -5.50
C LYS A 2 1.37 20.79 -6.28
N ILE A 3 2.51 20.20 -5.92
CA ILE A 3 2.93 18.92 -6.48
C ILE A 3 2.02 17.87 -5.82
N GLU A 4 1.06 17.36 -6.58
CA GLU A 4 0.27 16.21 -6.16
C GLU A 4 1.09 14.96 -6.41
N ILE A 5 1.43 14.26 -5.34
CA ILE A 5 2.16 13.01 -5.44
C ILE A 5 1.14 11.94 -5.79
N PRO A 6 1.28 11.29 -6.96
CA PRO A 6 0.30 10.33 -7.42
C PRO A 6 0.31 9.10 -6.51
N GLN A 7 -0.87 8.55 -6.28
CA GLN A 7 -1.08 7.30 -5.55
C GLN A 7 -0.67 6.14 -6.46
N THR A 8 0.62 5.88 -6.58
CA THR A 8 1.13 4.79 -7.41
C THR A 8 1.36 3.54 -6.57
N THR A 9 1.46 2.39 -7.24
CA THR A 9 1.94 1.14 -6.62
C THR A 9 3.25 1.34 -5.86
N LYS A 10 4.20 2.12 -6.39
CA LYS A 10 5.46 2.45 -5.70
C LYS A 10 5.22 3.15 -4.37
N THR A 11 4.35 4.15 -4.33
CA THR A 11 4.02 4.86 -3.08
C THR A 11 3.31 3.94 -2.08
N LEU A 12 2.46 3.02 -2.55
CA LEU A 12 1.83 2.01 -1.71
C LEU A 12 2.86 1.02 -1.13
N GLN A 13 3.82 0.58 -1.92
CA GLN A 13 4.91 -0.28 -1.43
C GLN A 13 5.75 0.42 -0.36
N GLN A 14 6.09 1.70 -0.56
CA GLN A 14 6.80 2.50 0.43
C GLN A 14 6.00 2.65 1.74
N TYR A 15 4.70 2.89 1.63
CA TYR A 15 3.80 2.93 2.78
C TYR A 15 3.82 1.62 3.56
N LEU A 16 3.63 0.47 2.91
CA LEU A 16 3.63 -0.83 3.58
C LEU A 16 4.95 -1.10 4.32
N LEU A 17 6.08 -0.78 3.69
CA LEU A 17 7.39 -0.89 4.36
C LEU A 17 7.47 0.01 5.60
N SER A 18 6.97 1.25 5.53
CA SER A 18 6.93 2.16 6.68
C SER A 18 6.04 1.67 7.82
N GLN A 19 5.01 0.87 7.52
CA GLN A 19 4.13 0.25 8.51
C GLN A 19 4.71 -1.05 9.12
N GLY A 20 5.93 -1.43 8.71
CA GLY A 20 6.62 -2.62 9.21
C GLY A 20 6.29 -3.92 8.46
N TYR A 21 5.74 -3.82 7.24
CA TYR A 21 5.54 -5.00 6.40
C TYR A 21 6.88 -5.42 5.79
N HIS A 22 7.08 -6.71 5.61
CA HIS A 22 8.29 -7.25 4.99
C HIS A 22 7.99 -7.63 3.54
N ALA A 23 8.81 -7.15 2.60
CA ALA A 23 8.73 -7.61 1.23
C ALA A 23 9.23 -9.06 1.13
N THR A 24 8.43 -9.97 0.58
CA THR A 24 8.70 -11.40 0.56
C THR A 24 8.93 -11.93 -0.86
N TYR A 25 7.94 -12.60 -1.43
CA TYR A 25 8.03 -13.32 -2.70
C TYR A 25 7.40 -12.54 -3.86
N TRP A 26 7.71 -12.99 -5.07
CA TRP A 26 7.08 -12.54 -6.30
C TRP A 26 5.97 -13.51 -6.70
N LYS A 27 4.85 -13.00 -7.22
CA LYS A 27 3.77 -13.79 -7.81
C LYS A 27 3.31 -13.12 -9.09
N GLY A 28 3.85 -13.59 -10.22
CA GLY A 28 3.74 -12.88 -11.50
C GLY A 28 4.31 -11.47 -11.37
N ASP A 29 3.57 -10.48 -11.84
CA ASP A 29 3.98 -9.06 -11.80
C ASP A 29 3.66 -8.35 -10.47
N SER A 30 3.43 -9.12 -9.40
CA SER A 30 3.15 -8.60 -8.06
C SER A 30 4.22 -9.01 -7.06
N ARG A 31 4.47 -8.13 -6.08
CA ARG A 31 5.35 -8.37 -4.94
C ARG A 31 4.52 -8.54 -3.66
N GLY A 32 4.85 -9.56 -2.88
CA GLY A 32 4.23 -9.82 -1.57
C GLY A 32 4.80 -8.94 -0.47
N PHE A 33 3.91 -8.42 0.38
CA PHE A 33 4.19 -7.65 1.59
C PHE A 33 3.53 -8.35 2.78
N TYR A 34 4.36 -9.04 3.57
CA TYR A 34 3.92 -9.80 4.74
C TYR A 34 3.76 -8.87 5.95
N ASN A 35 2.60 -8.92 6.60
CA ASN A 35 2.36 -8.26 7.87
C ASN A 35 2.62 -9.25 9.03
N PRO A 36 3.65 -9.03 9.87
CA PRO A 36 3.97 -9.93 10.97
C PRO A 36 2.90 -9.97 12.07
N ARG A 37 2.03 -8.95 12.18
CA ARG A 37 1.03 -8.83 13.25
C ARG A 37 -0.16 -9.77 13.05
N ASN A 38 -0.62 -9.94 11.81
CA ASN A 38 -1.74 -10.82 11.46
C ASN A 38 -1.34 -12.03 10.60
N ARG A 39 -0.05 -12.13 10.24
CA ARG A 39 0.54 -13.23 9.45
C ARG A 39 -0.05 -13.39 8.05
N GLN A 40 -0.58 -12.32 7.48
CA GLN A 40 -1.13 -12.29 6.12
C GLN A 40 -0.18 -11.57 5.16
N THR A 41 -0.37 -11.79 3.85
CA THR A 41 0.44 -11.16 2.81
C THR A 41 -0.44 -10.37 1.84
N LEU A 42 -0.09 -9.11 1.61
CA LEU A 42 -0.68 -8.27 0.58
C LEU A 42 0.15 -8.36 -0.70
N LEU A 43 -0.49 -8.64 -1.84
CA LEU A 43 0.17 -8.61 -3.14
C LEU A 43 -0.04 -7.24 -3.78
N VAL A 44 1.05 -6.51 -4.05
CA VAL A 44 1.00 -5.23 -4.77
C VAL A 44 1.59 -5.42 -6.16
N PRO A 45 0.89 -5.01 -7.24
CA PRO A 45 1.48 -4.95 -8.58
C PRO A 45 2.75 -4.09 -8.59
N VAL A 46 3.76 -4.49 -9.35
CA VAL A 46 5.06 -3.81 -9.38
C VAL A 46 5.15 -2.75 -10.47
N GLU A 47 4.29 -2.85 -11.49
CA GLU A 47 4.11 -1.79 -12.49
C GLU A 47 3.86 -0.46 -11.77
N ASN A 48 4.64 0.58 -12.06
CA ASN A 48 4.49 1.91 -11.46
C ASN A 48 3.29 2.64 -12.06
N SER A 49 2.09 2.09 -11.86
CA SER A 49 0.82 2.62 -12.31
C SER A 49 0.12 3.38 -11.18
N THR A 50 -0.67 4.37 -11.56
CA THR A 50 -1.57 5.07 -10.64
C THR A 50 -2.70 4.13 -10.25
N LEU A 51 -2.99 4.04 -8.96
CA LEU A 51 -4.09 3.29 -8.40
C LEU A 51 -5.22 4.24 -8.02
N SER A 52 -6.44 3.88 -8.40
CA SER A 52 -7.65 4.52 -7.85
C SER A 52 -7.86 4.12 -6.38
N LYS A 53 -8.59 4.96 -5.65
CA LYS A 53 -9.05 4.63 -4.29
C LYS A 53 -9.75 3.27 -4.23
N ALA A 54 -10.59 2.95 -5.22
CA ALA A 54 -11.32 1.68 -5.27
C ALA A 54 -10.37 0.48 -5.38
N GLN A 55 -9.32 0.58 -6.21
CA GLN A 55 -8.31 -0.49 -6.34
C GLN A 55 -7.54 -0.70 -5.04
N ILE A 56 -7.17 0.37 -4.35
CA ILE A 56 -6.43 0.27 -3.07
C ILE A 56 -7.32 -0.36 -1.98
N LEU A 57 -8.57 0.10 -1.86
CA LEU A 57 -9.53 -0.50 -0.93
C LEU A 57 -9.75 -1.98 -1.22
N ALA A 58 -9.84 -2.37 -2.50
CA ALA A 58 -9.95 -3.77 -2.88
C ALA A 58 -8.71 -4.59 -2.49
N LEU A 59 -7.49 -4.05 -2.63
CA LEU A 59 -6.26 -4.73 -2.20
C LEU A 59 -6.25 -4.96 -0.67
N PHE A 60 -6.62 -3.95 0.11
CA PHE A 60 -6.72 -4.06 1.57
C PHE A 60 -7.80 -5.08 1.98
N GLN A 61 -8.99 -5.00 1.38
CA GLN A 61 -10.09 -5.91 1.67
C GLN A 61 -9.77 -7.37 1.31
N ASN A 62 -9.16 -7.61 0.15
CA ASN A 62 -8.93 -8.96 -0.37
C ASN A 62 -7.76 -9.67 0.32
N SER A 63 -6.72 -8.93 0.72
CA SER A 63 -5.55 -9.52 1.38
C SER A 63 -5.78 -9.84 2.86
N GLN A 64 -6.68 -9.10 3.52
CA GLN A 64 -6.84 -9.11 4.99
C GLN A 64 -5.53 -8.87 5.75
N ALA A 65 -4.53 -8.31 5.07
CA ALA A 65 -3.19 -8.13 5.61
C ALA A 65 -3.02 -6.81 6.33
N THR A 66 -4.04 -5.96 6.34
CA THR A 66 -4.06 -4.69 7.06
C THR A 66 -4.46 -4.88 8.52
N ASP A 67 -3.92 -4.04 9.42
CA ASP A 67 -4.29 -4.07 10.83
C ASP A 67 -5.61 -3.32 11.07
N LEU A 68 -5.94 -2.40 10.16
CA LEU A 68 -7.15 -1.60 10.21
C LEU A 68 -8.14 -2.05 9.11
N PRO A 69 -9.44 -1.73 9.30
CA PRO A 69 -10.41 -1.80 8.22
C PRO A 69 -9.93 -1.00 6.99
N PRO A 70 -10.22 -1.46 5.75
CA PRO A 70 -9.67 -0.86 4.53
C PRO A 70 -9.82 0.66 4.41
N GLN A 71 -10.93 1.22 4.90
CA GLN A 71 -11.17 2.67 4.86
C GLN A 71 -10.22 3.44 5.77
N LEU A 72 -9.94 2.92 6.97
CA LEU A 72 -9.00 3.53 7.91
C LEU A 72 -7.55 3.39 7.43
N GLU A 73 -7.21 2.22 6.88
CA GLU A 73 -5.90 2.00 6.24
C GLU A 73 -5.69 2.96 5.07
N TRP A 74 -6.72 3.18 4.24
CA TRP A 74 -6.69 4.17 3.17
C TRP A 74 -6.38 5.58 3.68
N TYR A 75 -6.98 6.02 4.80
CA TYR A 75 -6.69 7.33 5.37
C TYR A 75 -5.25 7.42 5.88
N GLN A 76 -4.71 6.36 6.50
CA GLN A 76 -3.30 6.33 6.87
C GLN A 76 -2.37 6.42 5.66
N PHE A 77 -2.69 5.72 4.57
CA PHE A 77 -1.94 5.83 3.33
C PHE A 77 -1.96 7.25 2.74
N GLN A 78 -3.12 7.91 2.75
CA GLN A 78 -3.23 9.31 2.31
C GLN A 78 -2.41 10.26 3.19
N LEU A 79 -2.43 10.06 4.51
CA LEU A 79 -1.61 10.83 5.44
C LEU A 79 -0.12 10.61 5.20
N PHE A 80 0.30 9.37 4.96
CA PHE A 80 1.68 9.04 4.59
C PHE A 80 2.12 9.79 3.33
N ILE A 81 1.32 9.78 2.26
CA ILE A 81 1.65 10.53 1.04
C ILE A 81 1.77 12.03 1.35
N HIS A 82 0.83 12.57 2.14
CA HIS A 82 0.80 14.00 2.45
C HIS A 82 1.97 14.46 3.33
N VAL A 83 2.35 13.66 4.34
CA VAL A 83 3.34 14.04 5.35
C VAL A 83 4.76 13.64 4.94
N THR A 84 4.93 12.46 4.35
CA THR A 84 6.26 11.87 4.13
C THR A 84 6.81 12.18 2.75
N LEU A 85 5.97 12.28 1.73
CA LEU A 85 6.45 12.43 0.36
C LEU A 85 6.38 13.87 -0.17
N LYS A 86 5.51 14.74 0.40
CA LYS A 86 5.40 16.16 -0.01
C LYS A 86 6.43 17.09 0.64
N ASN A 87 7.11 16.62 1.68
CA ASN A 87 8.24 17.31 2.29
C ASN A 87 9.54 16.84 1.63
#